data_AF-A0A937ILU5-F1
#
_entry.id   AF-A0A937ILU5-F1
#
_cell.length_a   1.000
_cell.length_b   1.000
_cell.length_c   1.000
_cell.angle_alpha   90.00
_cell.angle_beta   90.00
_cell.angle_gamma   90.00
#
_symmetry.space_group_name_H-M   'P 1'
#
loop_
_entity.id
_entity.type
_entity.pdbx_description
1 polymer ?
#
loop_
_entity_poly.entity_id
_entity_poly.type
_entity_poly.pdbx_seq_one_letter_code
_entity_poly.pdbx_strand_id
1 'polypeptide(L)'
;MGQFAFGQPVTRTEDPKLLTGRGNYVSDVNLHRQAHGFVLRSPHAHAKILSINTSEAEAAPGVITILTGQDIIADGIGTTKVTQNHKRE
;
A
#
# COMPACT_ATOMS: atom_id res chain seq x y z
N MET A 1 -11.31 1.78 -41.26
CA MET A 1 -11.00 3.20 -41.58
C MET A 1 -11.70 4.04 -40.52
N GLY A 2 -11.15 4.20 -39.32
CA GLY A 2 -9.97 5.02 -39.03
C GLY A 2 -10.45 6.43 -38.66
N GLN A 3 -11.32 6.55 -37.65
CA GLN A 3 -12.14 7.76 -37.42
C GLN A 3 -11.36 8.94 -36.84
N PHE A 4 -10.06 8.78 -36.60
CA PHE A 4 -9.17 9.82 -36.11
C PHE A 4 -7.82 9.73 -36.82
N ALA A 5 -7.37 10.84 -37.40
CA ALA A 5 -6.05 10.96 -38.01
C ALA A 5 -5.01 11.47 -37.00
N PHE A 6 -3.73 11.16 -37.21
CA PHE A 6 -2.64 11.72 -36.42
C PHE A 6 -2.68 13.26 -36.47
N GLY A 7 -2.56 13.90 -35.30
CA GLY A 7 -2.52 15.36 -35.16
C GLY A 7 -3.88 16.05 -34.95
N GLN A 8 -5.00 15.32 -34.91
CA GLN A 8 -6.29 15.90 -34.57
C GLN A 8 -6.52 15.94 -33.04
N PRO A 9 -7.10 17.03 -32.50
CA PRO A 9 -7.45 17.11 -31.07
C PRO A 9 -8.71 16.30 -30.78
N VAL A 10 -8.54 15.01 -30.52
CA VAL A 10 -9.65 14.09 -30.19
C VAL A 10 -9.93 14.15 -28.68
N THR A 11 -11.21 14.15 -28.31
CA THR A 11 -11.63 14.06 -26.91
C THR A 11 -11.28 12.69 -26.33
N ARG A 12 -10.93 12.67 -25.04
CA ARG A 12 -10.52 11.45 -24.36
C ARG A 12 -11.72 10.53 -24.14
N THR A 13 -11.51 9.25 -24.40
CA THR A 13 -12.55 8.21 -24.27
C THR A 13 -12.96 7.94 -22.82
N GLU A 14 -12.08 8.25 -21.87
CA GLU A 14 -12.25 8.01 -20.44
C GLU A 14 -13.00 9.14 -19.73
N ASP A 15 -13.04 10.35 -20.30
CA ASP A 15 -13.61 11.53 -19.65
C ASP A 15 -15.07 11.31 -19.20
N PRO A 16 -15.98 10.70 -19.99
CA PRO A 16 -17.37 10.52 -19.55
C PRO A 16 -17.52 9.75 -18.24
N LYS A 17 -16.69 8.72 -17.98
CA LYS A 17 -16.76 7.96 -16.72
C LYS A 17 -16.04 8.67 -15.58
N LEU A 18 -14.90 9.32 -15.84
CA LEU A 18 -14.11 9.98 -14.80
C LEU A 18 -14.80 11.25 -14.30
N LEU A 19 -15.43 12.02 -15.19
CA LEU A 19 -16.11 13.27 -14.84
C LEU A 19 -17.47 13.07 -14.16
N THR A 20 -18.04 11.86 -14.20
CA THR A 20 -19.36 11.55 -13.62
C THR A 20 -19.28 10.75 -12.32
N GLY A 21 -18.08 10.61 -11.73
CA GLY A 21 -17.88 9.79 -10.52
C GLY A 21 -18.07 8.29 -10.77
N ARG A 22 -18.01 7.85 -12.03
CA ARG A 22 -18.08 6.43 -12.45
C ARG A 22 -16.71 5.85 -12.77
N GLY A 23 -15.65 6.53 -12.34
CA GLY A 23 -14.31 5.94 -12.27
C GLY A 23 -14.31 4.84 -11.23
N ASN A 24 -13.49 3.81 -11.43
CA ASN A 24 -13.28 2.74 -10.47
C ASN A 24 -11.79 2.71 -10.12
N TYR A 25 -11.45 3.23 -8.95
CA TYR A 25 -10.12 3.21 -8.36
C TYR A 25 -10.03 2.10 -7.31
N VAL A 26 -8.81 1.80 -6.86
CA VAL A 26 -8.56 0.73 -5.87
C VAL A 26 -9.37 0.95 -4.59
N SER A 27 -9.54 2.20 -4.15
CA SER A 27 -10.30 2.53 -2.93
C SER A 27 -11.82 2.46 -3.10
N ASP A 28 -12.33 2.35 -4.33
CA ASP A 28 -13.77 2.25 -4.59
C ASP A 28 -14.27 0.80 -4.54
N VAL A 29 -13.34 -0.17 -4.56
CA VAL A 29 -13.64 -1.59 -4.49
C VAL A 29 -14.00 -1.96 -3.04
N ASN A 30 -15.17 -2.57 -2.85
CA ASN A 30 -15.58 -3.11 -1.56
C ASN A 30 -15.91 -4.60 -1.70
N LEU A 31 -15.13 -5.45 -1.05
CA LEU A 31 -15.27 -6.91 -1.09
C LEU A 31 -15.91 -7.43 0.19
N HIS A 32 -16.68 -8.50 0.06
CA HIS A 32 -17.24 -9.19 1.23
C HIS A 32 -16.11 -9.68 2.14
N ARG A 33 -16.21 -9.37 3.45
CA ARG A 33 -15.21 -9.71 4.48
C ARG A 33 -13.83 -9.06 4.26
N GLN A 34 -13.75 -7.91 3.59
CA GLN A 34 -12.50 -7.16 3.49
C GLN A 34 -12.02 -6.68 4.86
N ALA A 35 -10.70 -6.75 5.08
CA ALA A 35 -10.03 -6.17 6.24
C ALA A 35 -9.38 -4.84 5.85
N HIS A 36 -9.21 -3.94 6.82
CA HIS A 36 -8.47 -2.70 6.65
C HIS A 36 -7.10 -2.81 7.32
N GLY A 37 -6.05 -2.43 6.59
CA GLY A 37 -4.68 -2.39 7.10
C GLY A 37 -4.26 -0.97 7.49
N PHE A 38 -3.50 -0.86 8.58
CA PHE A 38 -2.84 0.38 8.99
C PHE A 38 -1.36 0.09 9.26
N VAL A 39 -0.48 1.03 8.88
CA VAL A 39 0.96 0.92 9.09
C VAL A 39 1.40 1.98 10.10
N LEU A 40 1.81 1.54 11.29
CA LEU A 40 2.49 2.41 12.24
C LEU A 40 3.91 2.69 11.75
N ARG A 41 4.27 3.97 11.66
CA ARG A 41 5.56 4.43 11.13
C ARG A 41 6.46 4.95 12.25
N SER A 42 7.77 4.88 12.03
CA SER A 42 8.74 5.43 12.97
C SER A 42 8.53 6.95 13.13
N PRO A 43 8.47 7.48 14.37
CA PRO A 43 8.51 8.92 14.62
C PRO A 43 9.94 9.48 14.55
N HIS A 44 10.95 8.61 14.48
CA HIS A 44 12.36 8.98 14.42
C HIS A 44 12.94 8.75 13.03
N ALA A 45 13.80 9.67 12.57
CA ALA A 45 14.51 9.52 11.29
C ALA A 45 15.49 8.34 11.30
N HIS A 46 16.16 8.09 12.43
CA HIS A 46 17.04 6.95 12.63
C HIS A 46 17.07 6.54 14.11
N ALA A 47 16.71 5.31 14.41
CA ALA A 47 16.72 4.76 15.76
C ALA A 47 16.78 3.23 15.74
N LYS A 48 17.24 2.65 16.84
CA LYS A 48 17.11 1.21 17.09
C LYS A 48 15.78 0.94 17.79
N ILE A 49 15.00 -0.02 17.29
CA ILE A 49 13.81 -0.52 17.97
C ILE A 49 14.28 -1.38 19.15
N LEU A 50 14.03 -0.94 20.38
CA LEU A 50 14.37 -1.70 21.58
C LEU A 50 13.30 -2.74 21.93
N SER A 51 12.04 -2.34 21.83
CA SER A 51 10.88 -3.20 22.08
C SER A 51 9.65 -2.65 21.34
N ILE A 52 8.68 -3.54 21.12
CA ILE A 52 7.33 -3.22 20.64
C ILE A 52 6.38 -3.98 21.57
N ASN A 53 5.41 -3.29 22.16
CA ASN A 53 4.34 -3.91 22.93
C ASN A 53 3.02 -3.77 22.17
N THR A 54 2.39 -4.90 21.83
CA THR A 54 1.15 -4.98 21.05
C THR A 54 -0.08 -5.31 21.91
N SER A 55 0.08 -5.58 23.21
CA SER A 55 -0.96 -6.20 24.04
C SER A 55 -2.26 -5.40 24.12
N GLU A 56 -2.18 -4.08 24.24
CA GLU A 56 -3.36 -3.20 24.29
C GLU A 56 -4.08 -3.16 22.94
N ALA A 57 -3.32 -3.08 21.85
CA ALA A 57 -3.88 -3.01 20.51
C ALA A 57 -4.50 -4.36 20.08
N GLU A 58 -3.93 -5.49 20.49
CA GLU A 58 -4.51 -6.82 20.27
C GLU A 58 -5.84 -7.02 21.01
N ALA A 59 -6.01 -6.39 22.17
CA ALA A 59 -7.24 -6.46 22.95
C ALA A 59 -8.35 -5.53 22.41
N ALA A 60 -8.03 -4.64 21.46
CA ALA A 60 -9.00 -3.68 20.96
C ALA A 60 -10.07 -4.34 20.07
N PRO A 61 -11.37 -3.98 20.24
CA PRO A 61 -12.44 -4.54 19.41
C PRO A 61 -12.22 -4.28 17.92
N GLY A 62 -12.34 -5.33 17.10
CA GLY A 62 -12.23 -5.26 15.64
C GLY A 62 -10.81 -5.39 15.10
N VAL A 63 -9.79 -5.46 15.95
CA VAL A 63 -8.43 -5.81 15.53
C VAL A 63 -8.37 -7.30 15.19
N ILE A 64 -7.98 -7.61 13.95
CA ILE A 64 -7.87 -8.98 13.45
C ILE A 64 -6.48 -9.56 13.77
N THR A 65 -5.43 -8.76 13.57
CA THR A 65 -4.04 -9.15 13.79
C THR A 65 -3.13 -7.92 13.84
N ILE A 66 -1.97 -8.07 14.46
CA ILE A 66 -0.89 -7.07 14.45
C ILE A 66 0.37 -7.78 13.96
N LEU A 67 0.97 -7.25 12.90
CA LEU A 67 2.17 -7.81 12.29
C LEU A 67 3.38 -6.92 12.60
N THR A 68 4.46 -7.55 13.03
CA THR A 68 5.72 -6.94 13.42
C THR A 68 6.89 -7.51 12.60
N GLY A 69 8.09 -6.99 12.86
CA GLY A 69 9.30 -7.56 12.25
C GLY A 69 9.59 -9.01 12.67
N GLN A 70 9.06 -9.48 13.82
CA GLN A 70 9.25 -10.86 14.25
C GLN A 70 8.47 -11.85 13.38
N ASP A 71 7.28 -11.46 12.91
CA ASP A 71 6.44 -12.30 12.06
C ASP A 71 7.12 -12.57 10.71
N ILE A 72 7.77 -11.54 10.12
CA ILE A 72 8.56 -11.68 8.89
C ILE A 72 9.74 -12.64 9.07
N ILE A 73 10.37 -12.63 10.25
CA ILE A 73 11.48 -13.54 10.58
C ILE A 73 10.95 -14.97 10.74
N ALA A 74 9.83 -15.14 11.46
CA ALA A 74 9.18 -16.43 11.68
C ALA A 74 8.74 -17.08 10.36
N ASP A 75 8.22 -16.28 9.42
CA ASP A 75 7.79 -16.73 8.09
C ASP A 75 8.95 -16.99 7.11
N GLY A 76 10.20 -16.70 7.51
CA GLY A 76 11.39 -16.93 6.68
C GLY A 76 11.47 -16.01 5.43
N ILE A 77 10.69 -14.93 5.38
CA ILE A 77 10.62 -14.01 4.25
C ILE A 77 11.90 -13.16 4.14
N GLY A 78 12.60 -12.97 5.27
CA GLY A 78 13.85 -12.21 5.34
C GLY A 78 13.66 -10.70 5.13
N THR A 79 14.78 -9.98 5.00
CA THR A 79 14.73 -8.55 4.66
C THR A 79 14.83 -8.36 3.15
N THR A 80 14.12 -7.36 2.61
CA THR A 80 14.25 -6.97 1.21
C THR A 80 15.72 -6.65 0.93
N LYS A 81 16.39 -7.51 0.16
CA LYS A 81 17.78 -7.27 -0.23
C LYS A 81 17.82 -5.98 -1.04
N VAL A 82 18.43 -4.94 -0.49
CA VAL A 82 18.75 -3.75 -1.28
C VAL A 82 19.83 -4.18 -2.27
N THR A 83 19.48 -4.26 -3.55
CA THR A 83 20.40 -4.68 -4.65
C THR A 83 21.56 -3.69 -4.86
N GLN A 84 21.49 -2.50 -4.26
CA GLN A 84 22.49 -1.45 -4.41
C GLN A 84 23.65 -1.69 -3.43
N ASN A 85 24.80 -2.11 -3.96
CA ASN A 85 26.08 -1.93 -3.29
C ASN A 85 26.30 -0.43 -3.11
N HIS A 86 25.97 0.11 -1.94
CA HIS A 86 26.44 1.45 -1.59
C HIS A 86 27.96 1.42 -1.61
N LYS A 87 28.56 2.08 -2.61
CA LYS A 87 29.99 2.37 -2.66
C LYS A 87 30.28 3.17 -1.38
N ARG A 88 30.92 2.53 -0.39
CA ARG A 88 31.45 3.23 0.76
C ARG A 88 32.69 3.97 0.27
N GLU A 89 32.58 5.29 0.11
CA GLU A 89 33.74 6.19 0.07
C GLU A 89 34.27 6.41 1.49
#